data_AF-A0A370DJC8-F1
#
_entry.id   AF-A0A370DJC8-F1
#
_cell.length_a   1.000
_cell.length_b   1.000
_cell.length_c   1.000
_cell.angle_alpha   90.00
_cell.angle_beta   90.00
_cell.angle_gamma   90.00
#
_symmetry.space_group_name_H-M   'P 1'
#
loop_
_entity.id
_entity.type
_entity.pdbx_description
1 polymer ?
#
loop_
_entity_poly.entity_id
_entity_poly.type
_entity_poly.pdbx_seq_one_letter_code
_entity_poly.pdbx_strand_id
1 'polypeptide(L)'
;MNRRDFLRLVAAAPVWGVPPVWSRQEKPVFGRTLLLLELNGGNDGINTLIPYRESTYYRQRPKLAVPVDQVLQLNERTGMHPALEPLMPLWDAGEMAWIQGLGYPQPNRSHFRSIAIWDSASASDEVKSEGWLSPVVKTLPLRDEKPLDGIVIGRNSGPLAGEGMR
;
A
#
# COMPACT_ATOMS: atom_id res chain seq x y z
N MET A 1 -56.07 25.88 -6.40
CA MET A 1 -54.97 25.30 -7.19
C MET A 1 -54.84 23.84 -6.81
N ASN A 2 -55.07 22.89 -7.74
CA ASN A 2 -55.10 21.46 -7.43
C ASN A 2 -53.69 20.85 -7.57
N ARG A 3 -53.41 19.75 -6.86
CA ARG A 3 -52.08 19.07 -6.86
C ARG A 3 -51.55 18.77 -8.27
N ARG A 4 -52.46 18.53 -9.22
CA ARG A 4 -52.15 18.23 -10.62
C ARG A 4 -51.66 19.45 -11.40
N ASP A 5 -52.10 20.64 -11.03
CA ASP A 5 -51.69 21.88 -11.69
C ASP A 5 -50.29 22.29 -11.21
N PHE A 6 -49.99 22.07 -9.92
CA PHE A 6 -48.67 22.30 -9.34
C PHE A 6 -47.58 21.43 -9.98
N LEU A 7 -47.84 20.12 -10.15
CA LEU A 7 -46.87 19.20 -10.75
C LEU A 7 -46.59 19.48 -12.23
N ARG A 8 -47.58 19.98 -12.98
CA ARG A 8 -47.39 20.40 -14.38
C ARG A 8 -46.53 21.65 -14.49
N LEU A 9 -46.60 22.55 -13.51
CA LEU A 9 -45.79 23.76 -13.41
C LEU A 9 -44.32 23.45 -13.10
N VAL A 10 -44.06 22.45 -12.26
CA VAL A 10 -42.69 21.99 -11.94
C VAL A 10 -42.02 21.28 -13.13
N ALA A 11 -42.78 20.52 -13.92
CA ALA A 11 -42.25 19.79 -15.08
C ALA A 11 -41.94 20.70 -16.30
N ALA A 12 -42.47 21.92 -16.34
CA ALA A 12 -42.28 22.88 -17.43
C ALA A 12 -41.19 23.94 -17.12
N ALA A 13 -40.53 23.87 -15.96
CA ALA A 13 -39.44 24.77 -15.64
C ALA A 13 -38.21 24.43 -16.51
N PRO A 14 -37.70 25.37 -17.34
CA PRO A 14 -36.49 25.14 -18.10
C PRO A 14 -35.32 25.03 -17.10
N VAL A 15 -34.61 23.90 -17.08
CA VAL A 15 -33.35 23.75 -16.34
C VAL A 15 -32.25 24.52 -17.09
N TRP A 16 -32.35 25.84 -17.14
CA TRP A 16 -31.39 26.75 -17.77
C TRP A 16 -30.56 27.43 -16.68
N GLY A 17 -29.82 26.65 -15.89
CA GLY A 17 -29.02 27.24 -14.83
C GLY A 17 -28.21 26.30 -13.94
N VAL A 18 -28.38 24.97 -14.07
CA VAL A 18 -27.37 24.06 -13.54
C VAL A 18 -26.38 23.87 -14.67
N PRO A 19 -25.20 24.55 -14.68
CA PRO A 19 -24.18 24.17 -15.63
C PRO A 19 -23.99 22.67 -15.46
N PRO A 20 -23.95 21.90 -16.56
CA PRO A 20 -23.68 20.50 -16.40
C PRO A 20 -22.35 20.44 -15.65
N VAL A 21 -22.32 19.71 -14.54
CA VAL A 21 -21.07 19.28 -13.92
C VAL A 21 -20.47 18.26 -14.88
N TRP A 22 -20.17 18.71 -16.11
CA TRP A 22 -19.18 18.12 -16.96
C TRP A 22 -17.97 18.07 -16.08
N SER A 23 -17.61 16.84 -15.73
CA SER A 23 -16.36 16.46 -15.12
C SER A 23 -15.30 17.47 -15.50
N ARG A 24 -15.06 18.43 -14.62
CA ARG A 24 -13.81 19.13 -14.62
C ARG A 24 -12.84 17.98 -14.41
N GLN A 25 -12.14 17.58 -15.47
CA GLN A 25 -10.89 16.88 -15.27
C GLN A 25 -10.04 17.86 -14.50
N GLU A 26 -10.14 17.80 -13.17
CA GLU A 26 -9.11 18.34 -12.34
C GLU A 26 -7.85 17.64 -12.82
N LYS A 27 -6.92 18.42 -13.36
CA LYS A 27 -5.53 17.95 -13.47
C LYS A 27 -5.23 17.30 -12.13
N PRO A 28 -4.74 16.04 -12.09
CA PRO A 28 -4.59 15.32 -10.84
C PRO A 28 -3.90 16.26 -9.85
N VAL A 29 -4.63 16.65 -8.80
CA VAL A 29 -4.16 17.62 -7.78
C VAL A 29 -2.99 17.02 -6.99
N PHE A 30 -2.80 15.72 -7.14
CA PHE A 30 -1.71 14.94 -6.59
C PHE A 30 -0.64 14.78 -7.67
N GLY A 31 0.57 15.22 -7.37
CA GLY A 31 1.77 14.81 -8.11
C GLY A 31 2.02 13.31 -7.90
N ARG A 32 3.21 12.94 -7.43
CA ARG A 32 3.51 11.54 -7.09
C ARG A 32 2.88 11.17 -5.74
N THR A 33 2.11 10.09 -5.71
CA THR A 33 1.52 9.53 -4.47
C THR A 33 2.33 8.33 -4.00
N LEU A 34 2.64 8.28 -2.71
CA LEU A 34 3.19 7.08 -2.07
C LEU A 34 2.05 6.31 -1.41
N LEU A 35 1.88 5.04 -1.78
CA LEU A 35 1.03 4.11 -1.07
C LEU A 35 1.92 3.11 -0.33
N LEU A 36 1.86 3.12 1.00
CA LEU A 36 2.53 2.13 1.84
C LEU A 36 1.51 1.10 2.32
N LEU A 37 1.69 -0.15 1.90
CA LEU A 37 0.84 -1.27 2.29
C LEU A 37 1.60 -2.18 3.25
N GLU A 38 1.15 -2.21 4.50
CA GLU A 38 1.64 -3.14 5.50
C GLU A 38 0.67 -4.33 5.63
N LEU A 39 1.20 -5.54 5.40
CA LEU A 39 0.44 -6.77 5.61
C LEU A 39 0.52 -7.18 7.08
N ASN A 40 -0.38 -6.64 7.89
CA ASN A 40 -0.51 -6.99 9.30
C ASN A 40 -0.78 -8.50 9.46
N GLY A 41 0.16 -9.21 10.11
CA GLY A 41 0.10 -10.65 10.31
C GLY A 41 1.45 -11.33 10.05
N GLY A 42 1.41 -12.60 9.67
CA GLY A 42 2.60 -13.35 9.26
C GLY A 42 2.52 -13.69 7.79
N ASN A 43 3.10 -12.85 6.91
CA ASN A 43 3.25 -13.24 5.52
C ASN A 43 4.26 -14.39 5.41
N ASP A 44 3.88 -15.44 4.69
CA ASP A 44 4.78 -16.51 4.32
C ASP A 44 5.63 -16.08 3.11
N GLY A 45 6.73 -15.39 3.39
CA GLY A 45 7.58 -14.80 2.35
C GLY A 45 8.12 -15.82 1.34
N ILE A 46 8.45 -17.03 1.79
CA ILE A 46 8.96 -18.12 0.93
C ILE A 46 7.84 -18.73 0.06
N ASN A 47 6.57 -18.51 0.40
CA ASN A 47 5.43 -18.90 -0.43
C ASN A 47 4.84 -17.73 -1.23
N THR A 48 5.28 -16.51 -0.95
CA THR A 48 5.01 -15.31 -1.75
C THR A 48 6.00 -15.22 -2.93
N LEU A 49 7.29 -15.34 -2.62
CA LEU A 49 8.40 -15.38 -3.58
C LEU A 49 9.10 -16.74 -3.43
N ILE A 50 8.77 -17.62 -4.36
CA ILE A 50 8.96 -19.07 -4.27
C ILE A 50 10.28 -19.46 -4.93
N PRO A 51 11.21 -20.13 -4.21
CA PRO A 51 12.42 -20.71 -4.78
C PRO A 51 12.10 -22.05 -5.47
N TYR A 52 11.32 -22.00 -6.56
CA TYR A 52 10.66 -23.16 -7.16
C TYR A 52 11.60 -24.22 -7.77
N ARG A 53 12.90 -23.91 -7.93
CA ARG A 53 13.91 -24.90 -8.34
C ARG A 53 14.64 -25.59 -7.18
N GLU A 54 14.39 -25.16 -5.95
CA GLU A 54 15.04 -25.70 -4.76
C GLU A 54 14.24 -26.89 -4.20
N SER A 55 14.77 -28.11 -4.38
CA SER A 55 14.15 -29.33 -3.86
C SER A 55 13.88 -29.30 -2.35
N THR A 56 14.67 -28.53 -1.60
CA THR A 56 14.51 -28.32 -0.15
C THR A 56 13.19 -27.65 0.18
N TYR A 57 12.70 -26.72 -0.64
CA TYR A 57 11.40 -26.06 -0.45
C TYR A 57 10.27 -27.09 -0.43
N TYR A 58 10.24 -28.00 -1.40
CA TYR A 58 9.23 -29.06 -1.47
C TYR A 58 9.35 -30.07 -0.32
N ARG A 59 10.58 -30.50 0.01
CA ARG A 59 10.81 -31.47 1.11
C ARG A 59 10.40 -30.91 2.47
N GLN A 60 10.69 -29.63 2.74
CA GLN A 60 10.38 -29.00 4.02
C GLN A 60 8.93 -28.53 4.10
N ARG A 61 8.21 -28.44 2.98
CA ARG A 61 6.87 -27.87 2.91
C ARG A 61 5.87 -28.76 2.16
N PRO A 62 5.76 -30.06 2.50
CA PRO A 62 4.98 -31.02 1.70
C PRO A 62 3.48 -30.69 1.57
N LYS A 63 2.93 -29.88 2.47
CA LYS A 63 1.52 -29.44 2.45
C LYS A 63 1.32 -28.01 1.93
N LEU A 64 2.37 -27.22 1.80
CA LEU A 64 2.31 -25.79 1.52
C LEU A 64 3.00 -25.40 0.21
N ALA A 65 3.90 -26.25 -0.30
CA ALA A 65 4.68 -25.95 -1.48
C ALA A 65 3.78 -25.80 -2.72
N VAL A 66 4.00 -24.74 -3.49
CA VAL A 66 3.31 -24.52 -4.76
C VAL A 66 3.95 -25.38 -5.86
N PRO A 67 3.18 -26.18 -6.62
CA PRO A 67 3.68 -26.96 -7.74
C PRO A 67 4.41 -26.09 -8.77
N VAL A 68 5.52 -26.59 -9.32
CA VAL A 68 6.40 -25.84 -10.25
C VAL A 68 5.64 -25.27 -11.44
N ASP A 69 4.68 -26.02 -11.97
CA ASP A 69 3.82 -25.66 -13.11
C ASP A 69 2.79 -24.57 -12.80
N GLN A 70 2.56 -24.27 -11.52
CA GLN A 70 1.66 -23.20 -11.08
C GLN A 70 2.42 -21.92 -10.68
N VAL A 71 3.73 -21.98 -10.54
CA VAL A 71 4.54 -20.82 -10.15
C VAL A 71 4.65 -19.82 -11.31
N LEU A 72 4.38 -18.55 -11.01
CA LEU A 72 4.60 -17.45 -11.95
C LEU A 72 6.10 -17.14 -12.01
N GLN A 73 6.80 -17.63 -13.03
CA GLN A 73 8.26 -17.56 -13.08
C GLN A 73 8.75 -16.12 -13.30
N LEU A 74 9.59 -15.63 -12.39
CA LEU A 74 10.26 -14.32 -12.55
C LEU A 74 11.64 -14.46 -13.18
N ASN A 75 12.32 -15.57 -12.90
CA ASN A 75 13.62 -15.94 -13.47
C ASN A 75 13.85 -17.45 -13.31
N GLU A 76 15.08 -17.90 -13.58
CA GLU A 76 15.51 -19.29 -13.49
C GLU A 76 15.48 -19.92 -12.08
N ARG A 77 15.21 -19.18 -11.01
CA ARG A 77 15.29 -19.72 -9.64
C ARG A 77 14.09 -19.36 -8.79
N THR A 78 13.51 -18.17 -9.01
CA THR A 78 12.43 -17.62 -8.19
C THR A 78 11.20 -17.28 -9.03
N GLY A 79 10.03 -17.45 -8.43
CA GLY A 79 8.74 -17.08 -9.03
C GLY A 79 7.76 -16.57 -7.97
N MET A 80 6.64 -15.99 -8.39
CA MET A 80 5.58 -15.53 -7.49
C MET A 80 4.51 -16.60 -7.28
N HIS A 81 3.82 -16.50 -6.15
CA HIS A 81 2.60 -17.25 -5.90
C HIS A 81 1.55 -16.98 -7.00
N PRO A 82 0.78 -17.99 -7.49
CA PRO A 82 -0.21 -17.80 -8.55
C PRO A 82 -1.23 -16.69 -8.27
N ALA A 83 -1.62 -16.51 -7.00
CA ALA A 83 -2.52 -15.43 -6.58
C ALA A 83 -1.99 -14.00 -6.84
N LEU A 84 -0.69 -13.86 -7.18
CA LEU A 84 -0.05 -12.60 -7.53
C LEU A 84 0.02 -12.37 -9.05
N GLU A 85 -0.69 -13.17 -9.85
CA GLU A 85 -0.83 -12.97 -11.30
C GLU A 85 -1.16 -11.52 -11.70
N PRO A 86 -2.04 -10.79 -10.98
CA PRO A 86 -2.31 -9.38 -11.31
C PRO A 86 -1.09 -8.45 -11.24
N LEU A 87 0.01 -8.86 -10.60
CA LEU A 87 1.25 -8.08 -10.50
C LEU A 87 2.24 -8.38 -11.64
N MET A 88 2.06 -9.47 -12.40
CA MET A 88 2.95 -9.83 -13.51
C MET A 88 3.12 -8.70 -14.55
N PRO A 89 2.07 -7.96 -14.95
CA PRO A 89 2.26 -6.85 -15.90
C PRO A 89 3.24 -5.78 -15.41
N LEU A 90 3.29 -5.51 -14.10
CA LEU A 90 4.22 -4.54 -13.51
C LEU A 90 5.65 -5.08 -13.48
N TRP A 91 5.79 -6.39 -13.23
CA TRP A 91 7.09 -7.07 -13.30
C TRP A 91 7.64 -7.06 -14.72
N ASP A 92 6.84 -7.46 -15.70
CA ASP A 92 7.23 -7.53 -17.11
C ASP A 92 7.56 -6.15 -17.68
N ALA A 93 6.90 -5.10 -17.20
CA ALA A 93 7.18 -3.71 -17.54
C ALA A 93 8.44 -3.13 -16.84
N GLY A 94 9.04 -3.85 -15.88
CA GLY A 94 10.16 -3.36 -15.08
C GLY A 94 9.78 -2.29 -14.04
N GLU A 95 8.49 -2.17 -13.72
CA GLU A 95 7.93 -1.20 -12.77
C GLU A 95 7.78 -1.76 -11.34
N MET A 96 8.12 -3.04 -11.14
CA MET A 96 8.09 -3.74 -9.87
C MET A 96 9.45 -4.36 -9.54
N ALA A 97 9.84 -4.29 -8.27
CA ALA A 97 11.03 -4.94 -7.77
C ALA A 97 10.75 -5.70 -6.48
N TRP A 98 11.40 -6.86 -6.32
CA TRP A 98 11.44 -7.61 -5.07
C TRP A 98 12.73 -7.29 -4.32
N ILE A 99 12.62 -7.01 -3.02
CA ILE A 99 13.78 -6.83 -2.14
C ILE A 99 13.70 -7.91 -1.06
N GLN A 100 14.65 -8.86 -1.12
CA GLN A 100 14.75 -9.99 -0.19
C GLN A 100 15.83 -9.73 0.86
N GLY A 101 15.78 -10.46 1.97
CA GLY A 101 16.81 -10.39 3.01
C GLY A 101 16.80 -9.09 3.82
N LEU A 102 15.66 -8.38 3.83
CA LEU A 102 15.48 -7.21 4.67
C LEU A 102 15.39 -7.61 6.14
N GLY A 103 16.10 -6.88 6.98
CA GLY A 103 16.16 -7.09 8.41
C GLY A 103 17.06 -6.05 9.06
N TYR A 104 17.27 -6.19 10.36
CA TYR A 104 18.11 -5.29 11.15
C TYR A 104 19.12 -6.10 12.00
N PRO A 105 20.31 -5.55 12.30
CA PRO A 105 21.30 -6.23 13.13
C PRO A 105 20.74 -6.56 14.51
N GLN A 106 21.19 -7.66 15.12
CA GLN A 106 20.80 -8.07 16.48
C GLN A 106 19.26 -8.17 16.64
N PRO A 107 18.61 -9.15 15.99
CA PRO A 107 17.16 -9.24 15.92
C PRO A 107 16.51 -9.33 17.31
N ASN A 108 15.44 -8.57 17.50
CA ASN A 108 14.67 -8.55 18.73
C ASN A 108 13.61 -9.68 18.72
N ARG A 109 13.44 -10.36 19.86
CA ARG A 109 12.47 -11.47 20.01
C ARG A 109 11.09 -11.02 20.50
N SER A 110 10.93 -9.75 20.90
CA SER A 110 9.64 -9.18 21.27
C SER A 110 8.91 -8.68 20.02
N HIS A 111 7.73 -9.24 19.77
CA HIS A 111 6.88 -8.87 18.65
C HIS A 111 6.59 -7.36 18.62
N PHE A 112 6.21 -6.78 19.76
CA PHE A 112 5.93 -5.34 19.87
C PHE A 112 7.15 -4.47 19.57
N ARG A 113 8.33 -4.90 20.03
CA ARG A 113 9.55 -4.15 19.80
C ARG A 113 9.99 -4.23 18.35
N SER A 114 9.88 -5.40 17.71
CA SER A 114 10.21 -5.56 16.30
C SER A 114 9.32 -4.72 15.38
N ILE A 115 8.02 -4.61 15.69
CA ILE A 115 7.11 -3.69 14.98
C ILE A 115 7.58 -2.24 15.15
N ALA A 116 7.86 -1.81 16.38
CA ALA A 116 8.33 -0.44 16.64
C ALA A 116 9.65 -0.11 15.90
N ILE A 117 10.56 -1.07 15.76
CA ILE A 117 11.80 -0.91 14.97
C ILE A 117 11.46 -0.69 13.50
N TRP A 118 10.57 -1.50 12.91
CA TRP A 118 10.14 -1.34 11.52
C TRP A 118 9.41 -0.01 11.27
N ASP A 119 8.53 0.39 12.18
CA ASP A 119 7.77 1.64 12.08
C ASP A 119 8.67 2.88 12.16
N SER A 120 9.67 2.86 13.03
CA SER A 120 10.55 4.01 13.27
C SER A 120 11.87 4.00 12.51
N ALA A 121 12.19 2.87 11.85
CA ALA A 121 13.54 2.59 11.33
C ALA A 121 14.64 2.88 12.37
N SER A 122 14.40 2.52 13.64
CA SER A 122 15.39 2.64 14.71
C SER A 122 16.46 1.54 14.64
N ALA A 123 17.60 1.75 15.27
CA ALA A 123 18.47 0.63 15.63
C ALA A 123 17.78 -0.30 16.66
N SER A 124 18.28 -1.52 16.82
CA SER A 124 17.70 -2.53 17.72
C SER A 124 17.73 -2.12 19.19
N ASP A 125 18.76 -1.37 19.57
CA ASP A 125 19.04 -0.82 20.90
C ASP A 125 18.50 0.60 21.11
N GLU A 126 17.86 1.19 20.10
CA GLU A 126 17.36 2.57 20.12
C GLU A 126 15.83 2.62 20.12
N VAL A 127 15.21 3.36 21.03
CA VAL A 127 13.76 3.60 21.02
C VAL A 127 13.47 4.99 20.48
N LYS A 128 12.80 5.04 19.33
CA LYS A 128 12.27 6.27 18.74
C LYS A 128 10.76 6.38 18.97
N SER A 129 10.28 7.59 19.16
CA SER A 129 8.85 7.90 19.34
C SER A 129 8.15 8.29 18.03
N GLU A 130 8.90 8.51 16.96
CA GLU A 130 8.38 8.86 15.64
C GLU A 130 8.70 7.79 14.59
N GLY A 131 7.76 7.61 13.66
CA GLY A 131 7.88 6.81 12.46
C GLY A 131 8.78 7.46 11.43
N TRP A 132 9.40 6.66 10.57
CA TRP A 132 10.43 7.14 9.65
C TRP A 132 9.90 8.04 8.52
N LEU A 133 8.59 8.00 8.19
CA LEU A 133 7.99 8.89 7.18
C LEU A 133 7.75 10.30 7.73
N SER A 134 7.54 10.47 9.03
CA SER A 134 7.25 11.76 9.66
C SER A 134 8.28 12.84 9.33
N PRO A 135 9.60 12.65 9.59
CA PRO A 135 10.60 13.64 9.22
C PRO A 135 10.69 13.86 7.70
N VAL A 136 10.45 12.83 6.88
CA VAL A 136 10.47 12.94 5.42
C VAL A 136 9.35 13.87 4.95
N VAL A 137 8.12 13.64 5.39
CA VAL A 137 6.95 14.44 5.00
C VAL A 137 7.12 15.90 5.42
N LYS A 138 7.68 16.15 6.61
CA LYS A 138 7.99 17.51 7.10
C LYS A 138 8.91 18.30 6.17
N THR A 139 9.74 17.63 5.37
CA THR A 139 10.65 18.27 4.40
C THR A 139 10.07 18.44 3.00
N LEU A 140 8.85 17.92 2.74
CA LEU A 140 8.26 18.00 1.41
C LEU A 140 7.80 19.44 1.09
N PRO A 141 8.20 20.02 -0.07
CA PRO A 141 7.86 21.39 -0.43
C PRO A 141 6.35 21.68 -0.48
N LEU A 142 5.56 20.66 -0.83
CA LEU A 142 4.11 20.79 -0.99
C LEU A 142 3.35 20.70 0.34
N ARG A 143 4.04 20.46 1.46
CA ARG A 143 3.38 20.24 2.75
C ARG A 143 2.50 21.42 3.13
N ASP A 144 3.00 22.64 3.00
CA ASP A 144 2.26 23.86 3.36
C ASP A 144 1.05 24.13 2.44
N GLU A 145 1.07 23.58 1.22
CA GLU A 145 -0.03 23.67 0.27
C GLU A 145 -1.14 22.63 0.51
N LYS A 146 -0.84 21.56 1.25
CA LYS A 146 -1.78 20.47 1.53
C LYS A 146 -2.36 20.59 2.94
N PRO A 147 -3.65 20.32 3.14
CA PRO A 147 -4.29 20.38 4.46
C PRO A 147 -3.93 19.19 5.36
N LEU A 148 -3.42 18.09 4.78
CA LEU A 148 -3.09 16.85 5.47
C LEU A 148 -1.70 16.38 5.03
N ASP A 149 -0.96 15.78 5.95
CA ASP A 149 0.37 15.22 5.70
C ASP A 149 0.29 13.78 5.17
N GLY A 150 -0.78 13.05 5.52
CA GLY A 150 -1.07 11.73 4.95
C GLY A 150 -2.39 11.16 5.45
N ILE A 151 -2.78 10.01 4.92
CA ILE A 151 -3.98 9.29 5.33
C ILE A 151 -3.55 7.88 5.76
N VAL A 152 -3.92 7.48 6.97
CA VAL A 152 -3.70 6.13 7.47
C VAL A 152 -5.04 5.42 7.56
N ILE A 153 -5.10 4.23 6.96
CA ILE A 153 -6.24 3.32 7.05
C ILE A 153 -5.72 2.04 7.70
N GLY A 154 -6.09 1.80 8.96
CA GLY A 154 -5.59 0.65 9.71
C GLY A 154 -5.58 0.87 11.22
N ARG A 155 -4.80 0.05 11.91
CA ARG A 155 -4.77 0.02 13.39
C ARG A 155 -3.72 0.93 14.03
N ASN A 156 -2.67 1.31 13.30
CA ASN A 156 -1.56 2.12 13.80
C ASN A 156 -1.12 3.13 12.73
N SER A 157 -0.75 4.34 13.14
CA SER A 157 -0.10 5.34 12.28
C SER A 157 1.33 4.94 11.89
N GLY A 158 1.98 4.09 12.69
CA GLY A 158 3.20 3.37 12.35
C GLY A 158 4.27 4.28 11.75
N PRO A 159 4.70 4.06 10.50
CA PRO A 159 5.70 4.89 9.82
C PRO A 159 5.38 6.39 9.75
N LEU A 160 4.11 6.78 9.79
CA LEU A 160 3.67 8.19 9.72
C LEU A 160 3.43 8.81 11.12
N ALA A 161 3.63 8.06 12.21
CA ALA A 161 3.46 8.58 13.55
C ALA A 161 4.53 9.64 13.87
N GLY A 162 4.16 10.79 14.44
CA GLY A 162 5.16 11.80 14.82
C GLY A 162 4.53 13.10 15.30
N GLU A 163 5.29 13.85 16.09
CA GLU A 163 4.84 15.15 16.59
C GLU A 163 4.68 16.15 15.44
N GLY A 164 3.61 16.94 15.47
CA GLY A 164 3.35 17.98 14.47
C GLY A 164 2.95 17.46 13.09
N MET A 165 2.54 16.20 12.96
CA MET A 165 1.88 15.65 11.77
C MET A 165 0.40 16.05 11.75
N ARG A 166 -0.12 16.39 10.58
CA ARG A 166 -1.53 16.78 10.33
C ARG A 166 -2.32 15.69 9.63
#